data_AF-A0AAN8R154-F1
#
_entry.id   AF-A0AAN8R154-F1
#
_cell.length_a   1.000
_cell.length_b   1.000
_cell.length_c   1.000
_cell.angle_alpha   90.00
_cell.angle_beta   90.00
_cell.angle_gamma   90.00
#
_symmetry.space_group_name_H-M   'P 1'
#
loop_
_entity.id
_entity.type
_entity.pdbx_description
1 polymer ?
#
loop_
_entity_poly.entity_id
_entity_poly.type
_entity_poly.pdbx_seq_one_letter_code
_entity_poly.pdbx_strand_id
1 'polypeptide(L)'
;MVPIDAPASYTSENCLWVQDVLQWMQERETGLNIFLLDMCRKINLNDGIPPQPGQLKVTANIVFGYATCVDAEAFEVNKDDVSNGIFISFLKQRVMHDEKVTVMLDRVAEDMGRCEITRGRQALELRSNLSERRGLTDRIQGSGCPETTSARNLQWAIAHVLPESHNLQFDSGVKVQLGFAAEFSNIMIIYTRILEKPKDIVSCSVHLKDFTEGLDLDLKMSNQESLLDAGSLLPMDILLPAELPGLYTRLKGLQRLKKELTFTVCPVSIYKLG
;
A
#
# COMPACT_ATOMS: atom_id res chain seq x y z
N MET A 1 14.25 9.46 -1.14
CA MET A 1 13.01 9.07 -0.46
C MET A 1 13.31 8.97 1.02
N VAL A 2 12.53 9.64 1.87
CA VAL A 2 12.78 9.73 3.32
C VAL A 2 11.92 8.66 4.03
N PRO A 3 12.52 7.68 4.71
CA PRO A 3 11.79 6.69 5.52
C PRO A 3 11.07 7.30 6.72
N ILE A 4 10.08 6.59 7.27
CA ILE A 4 9.29 7.05 8.43
C ILE A 4 10.08 7.16 9.74
N ASP A 5 11.18 6.43 9.84
CA ASP A 5 12.09 6.37 10.99
C ASP A 5 13.31 7.29 10.85
N ALA A 6 13.36 8.08 9.77
CA ALA A 6 14.40 9.08 9.59
C ALA A 6 14.35 10.13 10.73
N PRO A 7 15.50 10.55 11.28
CA PRO A 7 15.53 11.56 12.33
C PRO A 7 15.11 12.94 11.80
N ALA A 8 14.73 13.87 12.67
CA ALA A 8 14.31 15.22 12.27
C ALA A 8 15.41 15.97 11.46
N SER A 9 16.68 15.74 11.80
CA SER A 9 17.85 16.25 11.08
C SER A 9 18.46 15.17 10.18
N TYR A 10 17.65 14.55 9.33
CA TYR A 10 18.13 13.49 8.43
C TYR A 10 19.08 14.03 7.35
N THR A 11 20.07 13.20 7.01
CA THR A 11 21.00 13.33 5.87
C THR A 11 20.73 12.24 4.82
N SER A 12 21.48 12.26 3.71
CA SER A 12 21.40 11.22 2.66
C SER A 12 21.56 9.79 3.19
N GLU A 13 22.33 9.59 4.26
CA GLU A 13 22.60 8.27 4.85
C GLU A 13 21.35 7.60 5.44
N ASN A 14 20.34 8.40 5.81
CA ASN A 14 19.07 7.90 6.35
C ASN A 14 18.03 7.67 5.25
N CYS A 15 18.37 8.00 3.99
CA CYS A 15 17.43 8.07 2.89
C CYS A 15 17.76 7.04 1.81
N LEU A 16 16.76 6.73 0.99
CA LEU A 16 16.95 5.93 -0.21
C LEU A 16 17.13 6.84 -1.42
N TRP A 17 18.25 6.67 -2.13
CA TRP A 17 18.54 7.40 -3.34
C TRP A 17 17.96 6.69 -4.56
N VAL A 18 17.13 7.39 -5.33
CA VAL A 18 16.40 6.80 -6.46
C VAL A 18 17.35 6.39 -7.59
N GLN A 19 18.47 7.09 -7.74
CA GLN A 19 19.49 6.80 -8.75
C GLN A 19 20.16 5.45 -8.51
N ASP A 20 20.39 5.04 -7.25
CA ASP A 20 20.92 3.70 -6.93
C ASP A 20 19.94 2.60 -7.33
N VAL A 21 18.65 2.81 -7.07
CA VAL A 21 17.59 1.89 -7.49
C VAL A 21 17.58 1.75 -9.01
N LEU A 22 17.66 2.87 -9.74
CA LEU A 22 17.76 2.85 -11.20
C LEU A 22 18.99 2.09 -11.68
N GLN A 23 20.15 2.29 -11.05
CA GLN A 23 21.37 1.55 -11.40
C GLN A 23 21.16 0.05 -11.25
N TRP A 24 20.60 -0.42 -10.12
CA TRP A 24 20.29 -1.84 -9.92
C TRP A 24 19.27 -2.36 -10.93
N MET A 25 18.28 -1.56 -11.32
CA MET A 25 17.33 -1.95 -12.36
C MET A 25 17.98 -2.05 -13.75
N GLN A 26 18.97 -1.21 -14.06
CA GLN A 26 19.75 -1.31 -15.30
C GLN A 26 20.63 -2.56 -15.33
N GLU A 27 21.21 -2.95 -14.18
CA GLU A 27 21.98 -4.20 -14.03
C GLU A 27 21.13 -5.45 -14.26
N ARG A 28 19.80 -5.35 -14.16
CA ARG A 28 18.84 -6.41 -14.49
C ARG A 28 18.35 -6.38 -15.95
N GLU A 29 18.93 -5.52 -16.78
CA GLU A 29 18.61 -5.42 -18.22
C GLU A 29 17.11 -5.23 -18.48
N THR A 30 16.45 -4.47 -17.60
CA THR A 30 15.03 -4.16 -17.68
C THR A 30 14.65 -3.54 -19.02
N GLY A 31 13.51 -3.93 -19.60
CA GLY A 31 13.02 -3.38 -20.87
C GLY A 31 12.41 -1.98 -20.75
N LEU A 32 11.98 -1.58 -19.55
CA LEU A 32 11.37 -0.29 -19.25
C LEU A 32 11.56 0.04 -17.76
N ASN A 33 12.02 1.25 -17.46
CA ASN A 33 12.22 1.76 -16.11
C ASN A 33 11.34 3.00 -15.90
N ILE A 34 10.40 2.93 -14.95
CA ILE A 34 9.49 4.04 -14.65
C ILE A 34 9.58 4.38 -13.17
N PHE A 35 9.84 5.65 -12.88
CA PHE A 35 9.81 6.21 -11.53
C PHE A 35 8.72 7.27 -11.46
N LEU A 36 7.69 7.02 -10.65
CA LEU A 36 6.63 7.98 -10.35
C LEU A 36 6.86 8.48 -8.93
N LEU A 37 7.32 9.73 -8.80
CA LEU A 37 7.82 10.27 -7.55
C LEU A 37 6.86 11.35 -7.03
N ASP A 38 5.91 10.91 -6.20
CA ASP A 38 4.95 11.79 -5.51
C ASP A 38 5.53 12.28 -4.18
N MET A 39 6.46 13.22 -4.27
CA MET A 39 7.16 13.77 -3.11
C MET A 39 7.66 15.18 -3.40
N CYS A 40 7.88 15.96 -2.34
CA CYS A 40 8.55 17.25 -2.42
C CYS A 40 9.99 17.09 -2.95
N ARG A 41 10.50 18.14 -3.60
CA ARG A 41 11.84 18.16 -4.20
C ARG A 41 12.66 19.38 -3.78
N LYS A 42 12.39 19.84 -2.56
CA LYS A 42 13.19 20.87 -1.88
C LYS A 42 14.57 20.34 -1.52
N ILE A 43 15.54 21.24 -1.50
CA ILE A 43 16.89 20.94 -1.04
C ILE A 43 16.84 20.62 0.46
N ASN A 44 17.45 19.50 0.87
CA ASN A 44 17.66 19.21 2.28
C ASN A 44 18.85 20.01 2.80
N LEU A 45 18.61 20.97 3.70
CA LEU A 45 19.65 21.85 4.25
C LEU A 45 20.58 21.14 5.25
N ASN A 46 20.17 19.97 5.77
CA ASN A 46 21.00 19.16 6.66
C ASN A 46 22.00 18.30 5.89
N ASP A 47 21.79 18.15 4.59
CA ASP A 47 22.65 17.36 3.73
C ASP A 47 23.77 18.22 3.16
N GLY A 48 24.93 17.61 2.94
CA GLY A 48 26.08 18.28 2.35
C GLY A 48 25.95 18.40 0.83
N ILE A 49 27.05 18.14 0.14
CA ILE A 49 27.07 18.07 -1.32
C ILE A 49 26.31 16.80 -1.73
N PRO A 50 25.30 16.89 -2.63
CA PRO A 50 24.59 15.71 -3.09
C PRO A 50 25.56 14.71 -3.73
N PRO A 51 25.43 13.41 -3.44
CA PRO A 51 26.30 12.40 -4.02
C PRO A 51 26.24 12.48 -5.54
N GLN A 52 27.40 12.36 -6.20
CA GLN A 52 27.42 12.27 -7.65
C GLN A 52 26.91 10.91 -8.08
N PRO A 53 25.89 10.84 -8.96
CA PRO A 53 25.40 9.56 -9.44
C PRO A 53 26.53 8.80 -10.11
N GLY A 54 26.60 7.50 -9.84
CA GLY A 54 27.43 6.60 -10.62
C GLY A 54 27.12 6.73 -12.12
N GLN A 55 28.03 6.28 -12.98
CA GLN A 55 27.85 6.39 -14.42
C GLN A 55 26.68 5.52 -14.88
N LEU A 56 25.49 6.13 -15.01
CA LEU A 56 24.30 5.46 -15.54
C LEU A 56 24.51 5.09 -17.01
N LYS A 57 24.13 3.86 -17.38
CA LYS A 57 24.22 3.41 -18.77
C LYS A 57 23.16 4.12 -19.61
N VAL A 58 23.46 4.39 -20.88
CA VAL A 58 22.47 4.91 -21.82
C VAL A 58 21.62 3.75 -22.34
N THR A 59 20.52 3.46 -21.65
CA THR A 59 19.62 2.33 -21.98
C THR A 59 18.38 2.74 -22.80
N ALA A 60 18.15 4.04 -22.98
CA ALA A 60 17.05 4.61 -23.78
C ALA A 60 15.64 4.05 -23.44
N ASN A 61 15.41 3.74 -22.16
CA ASN A 61 14.21 3.07 -21.65
C ASN A 61 13.75 3.58 -20.28
N ILE A 62 14.13 4.80 -19.90
CA ILE A 62 13.90 5.38 -18.57
C ILE A 62 12.88 6.53 -18.68
N VAL A 63 11.94 6.55 -17.74
CA VAL A 63 10.92 7.59 -17.58
C VAL A 63 10.84 7.99 -16.09
N PHE A 64 10.98 9.27 -15.80
CA PHE A 64 10.68 9.87 -14.52
C PHE A 64 9.46 10.79 -14.66
N GLY A 65 8.42 10.54 -13.87
CA GLY A 65 7.32 11.45 -13.62
C GLY A 65 7.43 11.99 -12.21
N TYR A 66 7.88 13.23 -12.05
CA TYR A 66 7.92 13.89 -10.75
C TYR A 66 6.59 14.63 -10.55
N ALA A 67 5.94 14.42 -9.42
CA ALA A 67 4.68 15.12 -9.10
C ALA A 67 4.83 16.65 -9.02
N THR A 68 6.07 17.14 -8.84
CA THR A 68 6.40 18.55 -8.76
C THR A 68 7.76 18.84 -9.41
N CYS A 69 8.02 20.12 -9.72
CA CYS A 69 9.29 20.59 -10.27
C CYS A 69 10.43 20.55 -9.23
N VAL A 70 11.68 20.76 -9.68
CA VAL A 70 12.82 20.96 -8.78
C VAL A 70 12.55 22.13 -7.84
N ASP A 71 12.90 21.97 -6.56
CA ASP A 71 12.73 22.98 -5.51
C ASP A 71 11.27 23.40 -5.25
N ALA A 72 10.32 22.53 -5.59
CA ALA A 72 8.90 22.72 -5.34
C ALA A 72 8.32 21.63 -4.42
N GLU A 73 7.11 21.86 -3.96
CA GLU A 73 6.36 20.96 -3.08
C GLU A 73 5.34 20.14 -3.89
N ALA A 74 5.07 18.93 -3.41
CA ALA A 74 3.94 18.13 -3.86
C ALA A 74 2.86 18.17 -2.77
N PHE A 75 1.61 18.37 -3.15
CA PHE A 75 0.52 18.62 -2.21
C PHE A 75 -0.51 17.49 -2.18
N GLU A 76 -1.10 17.34 -1.01
CA GLU A 76 -2.31 16.58 -0.76
C GLU A 76 -3.38 17.58 -0.28
N VAL A 77 -4.63 17.44 -0.73
CA VAL A 77 -5.72 18.32 -0.30
C VAL A 77 -6.37 17.69 0.92
N ASN A 78 -6.47 18.42 2.03
CA ASN A 78 -7.19 17.93 3.21
C ASN A 78 -8.71 18.13 3.04
N LYS A 79 -9.33 17.45 2.08
CA LYS A 79 -10.79 17.37 1.97
C LYS A 79 -11.20 15.93 2.26
N ASP A 80 -11.83 15.74 3.42
CA ASP A 80 -12.54 14.52 3.81
C ASP A 80 -11.68 13.25 3.88
N ASP A 81 -10.61 13.21 4.72
CA ASP A 81 -9.78 12.07 5.21
C ASP A 81 -9.34 10.93 4.24
N VAL A 82 -9.78 10.93 2.98
CA VAL A 82 -9.71 9.84 1.99
C VAL A 82 -9.43 10.40 0.58
N SER A 83 -9.18 11.70 0.44
CA SER A 83 -8.86 12.28 -0.86
C SER A 83 -7.44 11.90 -1.31
N ASN A 84 -7.30 11.59 -2.59
CA ASN A 84 -6.00 11.31 -3.18
C ASN A 84 -5.13 12.58 -3.19
N GLY A 85 -3.80 12.40 -3.17
CA GLY A 85 -2.86 13.47 -3.50
C GLY A 85 -3.13 14.06 -4.89
N ILE A 86 -2.64 15.28 -5.12
CA ILE A 86 -2.89 15.99 -6.39
C ILE A 86 -2.44 15.15 -7.59
N PHE A 87 -1.22 14.63 -7.57
CA PHE A 87 -0.68 13.88 -8.69
C PHE A 87 -1.47 12.60 -8.96
N ILE A 88 -1.75 11.79 -7.92
CA ILE A 88 -2.56 10.57 -8.03
C ILE A 88 -3.98 10.86 -8.53
N SER A 89 -4.58 11.99 -8.13
CA SER A 89 -5.93 12.38 -8.55
C SER A 89 -6.09 12.50 -10.07
N PHE A 90 -5.04 12.92 -10.78
CA PHE A 90 -5.01 13.00 -12.24
C PHE A 90 -4.43 11.74 -12.88
N LEU A 91 -3.36 11.17 -12.31
CA LEU A 91 -2.71 9.96 -12.83
C LEU A 91 -3.69 8.79 -12.94
N LYS A 92 -4.51 8.54 -11.91
CA LYS A 92 -5.46 7.42 -11.87
C LYS A 92 -6.49 7.45 -13.01
N GLN A 93 -6.77 8.63 -13.57
CA GLN A 93 -7.71 8.81 -14.69
C GLN A 93 -7.11 8.39 -16.03
N ARG A 94 -5.78 8.29 -16.12
CA ARG A 94 -5.05 8.08 -17.39
C ARG A 94 -4.19 6.82 -17.41
N VAL A 95 -3.86 6.25 -16.24
CA VAL A 95 -2.92 5.11 -16.10
C VAL A 95 -3.33 3.86 -16.90
N MET A 96 -4.63 3.68 -17.13
CA MET A 96 -5.18 2.52 -17.87
C MET A 96 -5.28 2.75 -19.39
N HIS A 97 -4.89 3.92 -19.90
CA HIS A 97 -4.97 4.20 -21.34
C HIS A 97 -3.86 3.47 -22.11
N ASP A 98 -4.20 2.95 -23.28
CA ASP A 98 -3.26 2.24 -24.16
C ASP A 98 -2.34 3.20 -24.94
N GLU A 99 -1.40 3.79 -24.21
CA GLU A 99 -0.53 4.85 -24.71
C GLU A 99 0.92 4.66 -24.27
N LYS A 100 1.85 5.25 -25.03
CA LYS A 100 3.24 5.34 -24.59
C LYS A 100 3.27 6.06 -23.24
N VAL A 101 4.06 5.56 -22.28
CA VAL A 101 4.12 6.10 -20.91
C VAL A 101 4.36 7.61 -20.90
N THR A 102 5.26 8.11 -21.75
CA THR A 102 5.53 9.55 -21.85
C THR A 102 4.32 10.37 -22.32
N VAL A 103 3.50 9.83 -23.23
CA VAL A 103 2.27 10.50 -23.71
C VAL A 103 1.21 10.52 -22.61
N MET A 104 1.06 9.42 -21.87
CA MET A 104 0.17 9.35 -20.72
C MET A 104 0.56 10.41 -19.68
N LEU A 105 1.84 10.49 -19.30
CA LEU A 105 2.32 11.46 -18.30
C LEU A 105 2.25 12.92 -18.79
N ASP A 106 2.49 13.17 -20.08
CA ASP A 106 2.32 14.50 -20.68
C ASP A 106 0.87 14.99 -20.54
N ARG A 107 -0.11 14.12 -20.79
CA ARG A 107 -1.53 14.44 -20.57
C ARG A 107 -1.90 14.61 -19.09
N VAL A 108 -1.27 13.85 -18.19
CA VAL A 108 -1.40 14.09 -16.74
C VAL A 108 -0.90 15.50 -16.40
N ALA A 109 0.23 15.92 -16.98
CA ALA A 109 0.75 17.28 -16.78
C ALA A 109 -0.20 18.36 -17.32
N GLU A 110 -0.80 18.15 -18.50
CA GLU A 110 -1.80 19.06 -19.07
C GLU A 110 -3.02 19.23 -18.14
N ASP A 111 -3.54 18.13 -17.59
CA ASP A 111 -4.68 18.18 -16.68
C ASP A 111 -4.33 18.87 -15.37
N MET A 112 -3.17 18.53 -14.79
CA MET A 112 -2.67 19.20 -13.58
C MET A 112 -2.49 20.70 -13.81
N GLY A 113 -2.07 21.11 -15.02
CA GLY A 113 -1.91 22.52 -15.40
C GLY A 113 -3.23 23.30 -15.46
N ARG A 114 -4.37 22.61 -15.63
CA ARG A 114 -5.72 23.21 -15.60
C ARG A 114 -6.30 23.30 -14.19
N CYS A 115 -5.66 22.67 -13.20
CA CYS A 115 -6.10 22.70 -11.81
C CYS A 115 -5.77 24.06 -11.17
N GLU A 116 -6.81 24.80 -10.76
CA GLU A 116 -6.63 26.13 -10.16
C GLU A 116 -5.91 26.08 -8.80
N ILE A 117 -6.12 25.01 -8.02
CA ILE A 117 -5.58 24.85 -6.66
C ILE A 117 -4.05 24.77 -6.67
N THR A 118 -3.47 24.17 -7.71
CA THR A 118 -2.03 23.90 -7.83
C THR A 118 -1.31 24.91 -8.71
N ARG A 119 -2.03 25.90 -9.26
CA ARG A 119 -1.49 26.91 -10.18
C ARG A 119 -0.32 27.66 -9.54
N GLY A 120 0.85 27.60 -10.17
CA GLY A 120 2.08 28.24 -9.69
C GLY A 120 2.72 27.59 -8.48
N ARG A 121 2.20 26.46 -7.99
CA ARG A 121 2.68 25.77 -6.79
C ARG A 121 3.20 24.35 -7.06
N GLN A 122 2.50 23.62 -7.93
CA GLN A 122 2.85 22.26 -8.30
C GLN A 122 2.54 22.01 -9.77
N ALA A 123 3.52 21.46 -10.49
CA ALA A 123 3.40 21.05 -11.87
C ALA A 123 4.22 19.76 -12.07
N LEU A 124 3.67 18.82 -12.85
CA LEU A 124 4.37 17.58 -13.17
C LEU A 124 5.60 17.88 -14.02
N GLU A 125 6.75 17.33 -13.63
CA GLU A 125 7.96 17.35 -14.46
C GLU A 125 8.20 15.95 -15.05
N LEU A 126 8.21 15.85 -16.38
CA LEU A 126 8.54 14.63 -17.10
C LEU A 126 9.99 14.69 -17.57
N ARG A 127 10.79 13.68 -17.20
CA ARG A 127 12.13 13.45 -17.79
C ARG A 127 12.19 12.06 -18.37
N SER A 128 12.58 11.93 -19.63
CA SER A 128 12.64 10.62 -20.27
C SER A 128 13.72 10.52 -21.33
N ASN A 129 14.31 9.33 -21.46
CA ASN A 129 15.09 8.92 -22.62
C ASN A 129 14.45 7.73 -23.35
N LEU A 130 13.18 7.42 -23.07
CA LEU A 130 12.46 6.28 -23.64
C LEU A 130 12.30 6.45 -25.16
N SER A 131 13.07 5.65 -25.91
CA SER A 131 13.10 5.69 -27.37
C SER A 131 11.91 4.96 -28.00
N GLU A 132 11.53 3.79 -27.46
CA GLU A 132 10.48 2.93 -28.01
C GLU A 132 9.06 3.34 -27.57
N ARG A 133 8.04 2.85 -28.29
CA ARG A 133 6.62 3.05 -27.94
C ARG A 133 6.18 1.99 -26.90
N ARG A 134 6.71 2.06 -25.69
CA ARG A 134 6.32 1.19 -24.57
C ARG A 134 5.24 1.83 -23.71
N GLY A 135 4.24 1.04 -23.33
CA GLY A 135 3.09 1.43 -22.51
C GLY A 135 2.95 0.56 -21.25
N LEU A 136 2.12 0.99 -20.30
CA LEU A 136 1.77 0.19 -19.11
C LEU A 136 0.82 -0.97 -19.45
N THR A 137 0.15 -0.88 -20.60
CA THR A 137 -0.80 -1.85 -21.15
C THR A 137 -0.15 -2.87 -22.09
N ASP A 138 1.18 -2.80 -22.28
CA ASP A 138 1.92 -3.72 -23.13
C ASP A 138 1.69 -5.17 -22.66
N ARG A 139 1.38 -6.06 -23.61
CA ARG A 139 1.12 -7.47 -23.28
C ARG A 139 2.39 -8.15 -22.78
N ILE A 140 2.28 -8.85 -21.66
CA ILE A 140 3.33 -9.75 -21.20
C ILE A 140 3.39 -10.93 -22.17
N GLN A 141 4.46 -11.01 -22.95
CA GLN A 141 4.73 -12.19 -23.77
C GLN A 141 5.36 -13.26 -22.88
N GLY A 142 4.61 -14.34 -22.62
CA GLY A 142 5.16 -15.52 -21.99
C GLY A 142 6.13 -16.18 -22.96
N SER A 143 7.41 -15.78 -22.93
CA SER A 143 8.45 -16.63 -23.46
C SER A 143 8.44 -17.92 -22.61
N GLY A 144 8.76 -19.07 -23.18
CA GLY A 144 8.93 -20.35 -22.44
C GLY A 144 10.10 -20.34 -21.45
N CYS A 145 10.38 -19.19 -20.85
CA CYS A 145 11.39 -18.94 -19.86
C CYS A 145 10.94 -19.54 -18.51
N PRO A 146 11.77 -20.35 -17.84
CA PRO A 146 11.51 -20.86 -16.50
C PRO A 146 11.24 -19.77 -15.44
N GLU A 147 11.47 -18.50 -15.76
CA GLU A 147 11.29 -17.37 -14.85
C GLU A 147 9.83 -17.14 -14.42
N THR A 148 8.85 -17.43 -15.27
CA THR A 148 7.43 -17.39 -14.89
C THR A 148 7.10 -18.42 -13.80
N THR A 149 7.92 -19.47 -13.68
CA THR A 149 7.86 -20.52 -12.67
C THR A 149 8.98 -20.39 -11.63
N SER A 150 9.70 -19.25 -11.62
CA SER A 150 10.79 -19.05 -10.67
C SER A 150 10.25 -18.96 -9.25
N ALA A 151 11.07 -19.41 -8.29
CA ALA A 151 10.75 -19.27 -6.87
C ALA A 151 10.42 -17.82 -6.50
N ARG A 152 11.02 -16.81 -7.16
CA ARG A 152 10.71 -15.38 -6.94
C ARG A 152 9.28 -15.02 -7.33
N ASN A 153 8.82 -15.45 -8.50
CA ASN A 153 7.45 -15.20 -8.95
C ASN A 153 6.44 -15.93 -8.06
N LEU A 154 6.75 -17.15 -7.63
CA LEU A 154 5.93 -17.88 -6.69
C LEU A 154 5.85 -17.17 -5.33
N GLN A 155 6.98 -16.72 -4.78
CA GLN A 155 7.00 -15.97 -3.52
C GLN A 155 6.25 -14.64 -3.63
N TRP A 156 6.38 -13.93 -4.76
CA TRP A 156 5.60 -12.72 -5.03
C TRP A 156 4.10 -13.01 -5.07
N ALA A 157 3.68 -14.10 -5.74
CA ALA A 157 2.28 -14.50 -5.77
C ALA A 157 1.76 -14.89 -4.38
N ILE A 158 2.51 -15.69 -3.63
CA ILE A 158 2.18 -16.13 -2.27
C ILE A 158 2.05 -14.94 -1.30
N ALA A 159 2.91 -13.92 -1.44
CA ALA A 159 2.87 -12.73 -0.58
C ALA A 159 1.54 -11.95 -0.65
N HIS A 160 0.71 -12.19 -1.68
CA HIS A 160 -0.61 -11.59 -1.85
C HIS A 160 -1.76 -12.55 -1.52
N VAL A 161 -1.46 -13.80 -1.14
CA VAL A 161 -2.46 -14.79 -0.72
C VAL A 161 -2.77 -14.57 0.76
N LEU A 162 -4.03 -14.26 1.06
CA LEU A 162 -4.54 -14.17 2.43
C LEU A 162 -4.77 -15.56 3.04
N PRO A 163 -4.73 -15.69 4.38
CA PRO A 163 -5.17 -16.90 5.06
C PRO A 163 -6.63 -17.22 4.73
N GLU A 164 -6.96 -18.52 4.71
CA GLU A 164 -8.34 -18.96 4.52
C GLU A 164 -9.23 -18.53 5.70
N SER A 165 -10.50 -18.25 5.43
CA SER A 165 -11.45 -17.97 6.49
C SER A 165 -11.81 -19.24 7.24
N HIS A 166 -11.92 -19.16 8.57
CA HIS A 166 -12.21 -20.29 9.44
C HIS A 166 -13.57 -20.14 10.11
N ASN A 167 -14.29 -21.24 10.27
CA ASN A 167 -15.49 -21.31 11.13
C ASN A 167 -15.13 -22.06 12.41
N LEU A 168 -15.08 -21.33 13.51
CA LEU A 168 -14.73 -21.83 14.83
C LEU A 168 -16.00 -22.17 15.59
N GLN A 169 -16.02 -23.33 16.24
CA GLN A 169 -17.11 -23.74 17.13
C GLN A 169 -16.57 -23.84 18.55
N PHE A 170 -17.20 -23.14 19.48
CA PHE A 170 -16.84 -23.16 20.90
C PHE A 170 -17.73 -24.11 21.69
N ASP A 171 -17.24 -24.59 22.83
CA ASP A 171 -17.98 -25.51 23.72
C ASP A 171 -19.31 -24.94 24.20
N SER A 172 -19.42 -23.61 24.28
CA SER A 172 -20.67 -22.91 24.55
C SER A 172 -21.74 -23.10 23.47
N GLY A 173 -21.41 -23.69 22.32
CA GLY A 173 -22.28 -23.83 21.15
C GLY A 173 -22.27 -22.63 20.21
N VAL A 174 -21.52 -21.58 20.53
CA VAL A 174 -21.37 -20.40 19.66
C VAL A 174 -20.49 -20.77 18.44
N LYS A 175 -20.95 -20.39 17.24
CA LYS A 175 -20.15 -20.48 16.02
C LYS A 175 -19.71 -19.11 15.55
N VAL A 176 -18.44 -18.99 15.20
CA VAL A 176 -17.79 -17.73 14.84
C VAL A 176 -17.05 -17.91 13.52
N GLN A 177 -17.27 -17.01 12.57
CA GLN A 177 -16.42 -16.84 11.41
C GLN A 177 -15.22 -15.96 11.78
N LEU A 178 -14.02 -16.43 11.49
CA LEU A 178 -12.78 -15.68 11.51
C LEU A 178 -12.36 -15.47 10.05
N GLY A 179 -12.25 -14.22 9.62
CA GLY A 179 -11.87 -13.90 8.25
C GLY A 179 -10.77 -12.85 8.16
N PHE A 180 -10.21 -12.73 6.96
CA PHE A 180 -9.04 -11.91 6.67
C PHE A 180 -9.29 -11.07 5.42
N ALA A 181 -8.81 -9.82 5.44
CA ALA A 181 -8.80 -8.92 4.29
C ALA A 181 -7.46 -8.19 4.22
N ALA A 182 -7.01 -7.84 3.00
CA ALA A 182 -5.77 -7.11 2.78
C ALA A 182 -6.09 -5.65 2.46
N GLU A 183 -5.51 -4.73 3.22
CA GLU A 183 -5.52 -3.30 2.88
C GLU A 183 -4.27 -2.96 2.03
N PHE A 184 -3.12 -3.49 2.44
CA PHE A 184 -1.84 -3.44 1.72
C PHE A 184 -1.11 -4.77 1.94
N SER A 185 -0.04 -5.05 1.19
CA SER A 185 0.75 -6.27 1.37
C SER A 185 1.31 -6.44 2.79
N ASN A 186 1.44 -5.36 3.55
CA ASN A 186 1.91 -5.37 4.94
C ASN A 186 0.87 -4.89 5.96
N ILE A 187 -0.40 -4.71 5.54
CA ILE A 187 -1.51 -4.32 6.41
C ILE A 187 -2.69 -5.28 6.15
N MET A 188 -3.01 -6.08 7.17
CA MET A 188 -4.09 -7.07 7.12
C MET A 188 -5.15 -6.72 8.15
N ILE A 189 -6.41 -6.91 7.79
CA ILE A 189 -7.55 -6.76 8.68
C ILE A 189 -8.05 -8.16 9.02
N ILE A 190 -8.18 -8.43 10.32
CA ILE A 190 -8.85 -9.63 10.82
C ILE A 190 -10.22 -9.22 11.32
N TYR A 191 -11.24 -9.99 10.95
CA TYR A 191 -12.60 -9.78 11.41
C TYR A 191 -13.21 -11.03 12.00
N THR A 192 -14.01 -10.86 13.05
CA THR A 192 -14.79 -11.94 13.67
C THR A 192 -16.27 -11.66 13.53
N ARG A 193 -17.06 -12.69 13.20
CA ARG A 193 -18.52 -12.60 13.07
C ARG A 193 -19.18 -13.78 13.77
N ILE A 194 -20.22 -13.52 14.55
CA ILE A 194 -20.98 -14.59 15.19
C ILE A 194 -22.01 -15.10 14.18
N LEU A 195 -21.85 -16.36 13.78
CA LEU A 195 -22.74 -17.02 12.81
C LEU A 195 -23.95 -17.64 13.51
N GLU A 196 -23.71 -18.31 14.64
CA GLU A 196 -24.75 -18.96 15.43
C GLU A 196 -24.55 -18.68 16.91
N LYS A 197 -25.64 -18.31 17.59
CA LYS A 197 -25.66 -18.06 19.04
C LYS A 197 -26.79 -18.88 19.68
N PRO A 198 -26.48 -19.75 20.64
CA PRO A 198 -27.47 -20.47 21.45
C PRO A 198 -28.50 -19.55 22.15
N LYS A 199 -29.68 -20.13 22.46
CA LYS A 199 -30.85 -19.38 22.99
C LYS A 199 -30.72 -18.98 24.46
N ASP A 200 -29.90 -19.72 25.21
CA ASP A 200 -29.52 -19.53 26.61
C ASP A 200 -28.50 -18.38 26.79
N ILE A 201 -27.80 -17.99 25.72
CA ILE A 201 -26.88 -16.86 25.72
C ILE A 201 -27.65 -15.57 25.37
N VAL A 202 -27.63 -14.57 26.25
CA VAL A 202 -28.22 -13.24 26.05
C VAL A 202 -27.39 -12.46 25.02
N SER A 203 -26.10 -12.31 25.27
CA SER A 203 -25.17 -11.60 24.40
C SER A 203 -23.85 -12.35 24.29
N CYS A 204 -23.18 -12.21 23.16
CA CYS A 204 -21.88 -12.78 22.91
C CYS A 204 -21.05 -11.79 22.08
N SER A 205 -19.76 -11.68 22.37
CA SER A 205 -18.78 -10.90 21.60
C SER A 205 -17.50 -11.71 21.49
N VAL A 206 -16.75 -11.54 20.40
CA VAL A 206 -15.55 -12.36 20.14
C VAL A 206 -14.34 -11.48 19.93
N HIS A 207 -13.46 -11.49 20.91
CA HIS A 207 -12.27 -10.64 20.92
C HIS A 207 -11.03 -11.42 20.52
N LEU A 208 -10.16 -10.78 19.75
CA LEU A 208 -8.82 -11.25 19.44
C LEU A 208 -7.84 -10.70 20.48
N LYS A 209 -6.99 -11.57 21.01
CA LYS A 209 -5.99 -11.25 22.05
C LYS A 209 -4.69 -12.01 21.80
N ASP A 210 -3.67 -11.73 22.60
CA ASP A 210 -2.39 -12.48 22.63
C ASP A 210 -1.69 -12.57 21.27
N PHE A 211 -1.72 -11.47 20.51
CA PHE A 211 -1.02 -11.39 19.23
C PHE A 211 0.50 -11.55 19.41
N THR A 212 1.15 -12.17 18.43
CA THR A 212 2.62 -12.28 18.38
C THR A 212 3.29 -10.92 18.55
N GLU A 213 4.36 -10.89 19.35
CA GLU A 213 5.17 -9.69 19.54
C GLU A 213 5.79 -9.20 18.22
N GLY A 214 5.96 -7.87 18.11
CA GLY A 214 6.61 -7.22 16.96
C GLY A 214 5.66 -6.59 15.94
N LEU A 215 4.34 -6.75 16.11
CA LEU A 215 3.33 -6.04 15.34
C LEU A 215 3.09 -4.62 15.89
N ASP A 216 2.83 -3.66 15.00
CA ASP A 216 2.38 -2.32 15.39
C ASP A 216 0.87 -2.34 15.67
N LEU A 217 0.52 -2.95 16.80
CA LEU A 217 -0.85 -3.13 17.27
C LEU A 217 -1.18 -2.12 18.36
N ASP A 218 -2.15 -1.25 18.08
CA ASP A 218 -2.79 -0.46 19.11
C ASP A 218 -3.97 -1.27 19.69
N LEU A 219 -3.81 -1.77 20.92
CA LEU A 219 -4.84 -2.54 21.60
C LEU A 219 -6.15 -1.75 21.74
N LYS A 220 -6.12 -0.42 21.82
CA LYS A 220 -7.32 0.43 21.90
C LYS A 220 -8.11 0.46 20.59
N MET A 221 -7.44 0.20 19.47
CA MET A 221 -8.00 0.19 18.12
C MET A 221 -8.29 -1.26 17.65
N SER A 222 -8.09 -2.25 18.52
CA SER A 222 -8.43 -3.65 18.25
C SER A 222 -9.90 -3.92 18.55
N ASN A 223 -10.47 -4.94 17.90
CA ASN A 223 -11.83 -5.42 18.16
C ASN A 223 -12.91 -4.33 18.06
N GLN A 224 -12.83 -3.47 17.05
CA GLN A 224 -13.76 -2.35 16.86
C GLN A 224 -14.99 -2.77 16.05
N GLU A 225 -16.13 -2.10 16.26
CA GLU A 225 -17.38 -2.42 15.56
C GLU A 225 -17.40 -1.93 14.11
N SER A 226 -16.51 -0.98 13.76
CA SER A 226 -16.34 -0.48 12.40
C SER A 226 -14.88 -0.51 11.95
N LEU A 227 -14.65 -0.59 10.64
CA LEU A 227 -13.29 -0.49 10.09
C LEU A 227 -12.66 0.89 10.29
N LEU A 228 -13.49 1.94 10.31
CA LEU A 228 -13.02 3.31 10.52
C LEU A 228 -12.47 3.46 11.95
N ASP A 229 -13.18 2.92 12.94
CA ASP A 229 -12.72 2.91 14.34
C ASP A 229 -11.48 2.03 14.53
N ALA A 230 -11.31 0.98 13.71
CA ALA A 230 -10.07 0.20 13.64
C ALA A 230 -8.93 0.93 12.90
N GLY A 231 -9.17 2.15 12.39
CA GLY A 231 -8.20 2.99 11.71
C GLY A 231 -7.94 2.62 10.25
N SER A 232 -8.89 1.96 9.58
CA SER A 232 -8.84 1.73 8.14
C SER A 232 -9.55 2.87 7.40
N LEU A 233 -8.92 3.39 6.35
CA LEU A 233 -9.44 4.49 5.53
C LEU A 233 -10.04 4.00 4.20
N LEU A 234 -9.90 2.71 3.89
CA LEU A 234 -10.49 2.14 2.68
C LEU A 234 -11.98 1.81 2.93
N PRO A 235 -12.87 2.11 1.97
CA PRO A 235 -14.28 1.77 2.06
C PRO A 235 -14.50 0.27 2.35
N MET A 236 -15.43 -0.02 3.27
CA MET A 236 -15.88 -1.39 3.62
C MET A 236 -16.14 -2.24 2.39
N ASP A 237 -16.83 -1.69 1.39
CA ASP A 237 -17.28 -2.41 0.19
C ASP A 237 -16.13 -2.91 -0.68
N ILE A 238 -14.95 -2.27 -0.59
CA ILE A 238 -13.74 -2.68 -1.30
C ILE A 238 -13.08 -3.87 -0.59
N LEU A 239 -13.19 -3.93 0.74
CA LEU A 239 -12.48 -4.91 1.57
C LEU A 239 -13.34 -6.13 1.92
N LEU A 240 -14.65 -5.96 2.11
CA LEU A 240 -15.57 -6.98 2.63
C LEU A 240 -16.96 -6.86 1.97
N PRO A 241 -17.37 -7.82 1.13
CA PRO A 241 -18.61 -7.72 0.34
C PRO A 241 -19.96 -7.81 1.11
N ALA A 242 -20.01 -7.71 2.44
CA ALA A 242 -21.28 -7.88 3.16
C ALA A 242 -21.35 -7.17 4.53
N GLU A 243 -22.48 -6.49 4.74
CA GLU A 243 -22.95 -5.81 5.96
C GLU A 243 -23.36 -6.81 7.06
N LEU A 244 -22.41 -7.58 7.60
CA LEU A 244 -22.67 -8.35 8.83
C LEU A 244 -21.91 -7.74 10.01
N PRO A 245 -22.58 -7.51 11.15
CA PRO A 245 -21.94 -6.97 12.34
C PRO A 245 -20.83 -7.92 12.79
N GLY A 246 -19.66 -7.34 13.09
CA GLY A 246 -18.48 -8.07 13.49
C GLY A 246 -17.49 -7.14 14.18
N LEU A 247 -16.45 -7.73 14.77
CA LEU A 247 -15.35 -6.96 15.36
C LEU A 247 -14.15 -7.01 14.43
N TYR A 248 -13.52 -5.86 14.24
CA TYR A 248 -12.42 -5.66 13.30
C TYR A 248 -11.14 -5.32 14.05
N THR A 249 -10.03 -5.92 13.62
CA THR A 249 -8.69 -5.62 14.14
C THR A 249 -7.74 -5.39 12.96
N ARG A 250 -7.17 -4.19 12.87
CA ARG A 250 -6.25 -3.79 11.82
C ARG A 250 -4.80 -4.06 12.25
N LEU A 251 -4.14 -4.99 11.57
CA LEU A 251 -2.74 -5.35 11.79
C LEU A 251 -1.85 -4.55 10.85
N LYS A 252 -1.03 -3.65 11.41
CA LYS A 252 0.01 -2.93 10.67
C LYS A 252 1.37 -3.58 10.88
N GLY A 253 2.28 -3.36 9.93
CA GLY A 253 3.69 -3.68 10.14
C GLY A 253 4.02 -5.15 9.96
N LEU A 254 3.26 -5.90 9.13
CA LEU A 254 3.51 -7.34 8.91
C LEU A 254 4.95 -7.63 8.45
N GLN A 255 5.60 -6.68 7.77
CA GLN A 255 7.00 -6.80 7.35
C GLN A 255 8.00 -6.88 8.52
N ARG A 256 7.58 -6.55 9.75
CA ARG A 256 8.39 -6.67 10.98
C ARG A 256 8.29 -8.05 11.61
N LEU A 257 7.29 -8.84 11.23
CA LEU A 257 7.05 -10.16 11.78
C LEU A 257 8.13 -11.14 11.28
N LYS A 258 8.85 -11.77 12.23
CA LYS A 258 9.93 -12.74 11.94
C LYS A 258 9.53 -14.19 12.14
N LYS A 259 8.32 -14.43 12.65
CA LYS A 259 7.77 -15.74 13.01
C LYS A 259 6.34 -15.84 12.51
N GLU A 260 5.69 -16.98 12.75
CA GLU A 260 4.28 -17.16 12.43
C GLU A 260 3.40 -16.16 13.20
N LEU A 261 2.31 -15.74 12.56
CA LEU A 261 1.28 -14.92 13.20
C LEU A 261 0.40 -15.82 14.06
N THR A 262 0.42 -15.59 15.37
CA THR A 262 -0.37 -16.30 16.37
C THR A 262 -1.19 -15.32 17.17
N PHE A 263 -2.43 -15.68 17.48
CA PHE A 263 -3.33 -14.92 18.35
C PHE A 263 -4.43 -15.85 18.89
N THR A 264 -5.10 -15.40 19.95
CA THR A 264 -6.19 -16.14 20.60
C THR A 264 -7.54 -15.52 20.24
N VAL A 265 -8.52 -16.38 19.92
CA VAL A 265 -9.92 -15.99 19.71
C VAL A 265 -10.71 -16.28 20.98
N CYS A 266 -11.17 -15.23 21.67
CA CYS A 266 -11.84 -15.32 22.97
C CYS A 266 -13.32 -14.91 22.88
N PRO A 267 -14.28 -15.86 22.96
CA PRO A 267 -15.69 -15.52 23.09
C PRO A 267 -16.00 -15.07 24.53
N VAL A 268 -16.72 -13.98 24.67
CA VAL A 268 -17.27 -13.48 25.94
C VAL A 268 -18.77 -13.55 25.83
N SER A 269 -19.38 -14.45 26.62
CA SER A 269 -20.83 -14.74 26.56
C SER A 269 -21.50 -14.41 27.89
N ILE A 270 -22.67 -13.78 27.84
CA ILE A 270 -23.54 -13.52 28.99
C ILE A 270 -24.73 -14.47 28.88
N TYR A 271 -24.94 -15.30 29.89
CA TYR A 271 -26.03 -16.27 29.94
C TYR A 271 -27.29 -15.67 30.58
N LYS A 272 -28.46 -16.20 30.24
CA LYS A 272 -29.70 -15.89 30.93
C LYS A 272 -29.58 -16.36 32.38
N LEU A 273 -29.84 -15.46 33.33
CA LEU A 273 -30.06 -15.86 34.72
C LEU A 273 -31.34 -16.72 34.74
N GLY A 274 -31.21 -17.96 35.20
CA GLY A 274 -32.32 -18.87 35.42
C GLY A 274 -33.20 -18.46 36.58
#